data_AF-A0A0N1P105-F1
#
_entry.id   AF-A0A0N1P105-F1
#
_cell.length_a   1.000
_cell.length_b   1.000
_cell.length_c   1.000
_cell.angle_alpha   90.00
_cell.angle_beta   90.00
_cell.angle_gamma   90.00
#
_symmetry.space_group_name_H-M   'P 1'
#
loop_
_entity.id
_entity.type
_entity.pdbx_description
1 polymer ?
#
loop_
_entity_poly.entity_id
_entity_poly.type
_entity_poly.pdbx_seq_one_letter_code
_entity_poly.pdbx_strand_id
1 'polypeptide(L)'
;MPTGSCICGAIKYSFDVQPSAKVSTHTTPEHSHPQDTLRVITHTPLNHQCLCHCLSCRRITGTTAASVALIPKADFQTTASAESVPSFRQNTITHEAGMQITYVFCSDCGTTCWKTANAGWPDQIIVFTGTLDDASFEQFKPDAEFWVKYRAPWLESLEGKGVAQVQGFPEA
;
A
#
# COMPACT_ATOMS: atom_id res chain seq x y z
N MET A 1 -17.31 7.42 2.70
CA MET A 1 -16.21 7.12 3.63
C MET A 1 -16.05 5.60 3.66
N PRO A 2 -15.05 5.03 2.96
CA PRO A 2 -14.74 3.61 3.09
C PRO A 2 -14.45 3.23 4.54
N THR A 3 -14.80 2.00 4.86
CA THR A 3 -14.48 1.35 6.12
C THR A 3 -13.73 0.07 5.86
N GLY A 4 -13.04 -0.41 6.88
CA GLY A 4 -12.45 -1.73 6.87
C GLY A 4 -12.29 -2.28 8.26
N SER A 5 -11.99 -3.57 8.31
CA SER A 5 -11.93 -4.33 9.54
C SER A 5 -10.94 -5.49 9.45
N CYS A 6 -10.42 -5.91 10.61
CA CYS A 6 -9.76 -7.21 10.67
C CYS A 6 -10.79 -8.33 10.52
N ILE A 7 -10.35 -9.57 10.26
CA ILE A 7 -11.28 -10.68 9.98
C ILE A 7 -12.26 -10.97 11.14
N CYS A 8 -11.89 -10.70 12.39
CA CYS A 8 -12.78 -10.86 13.54
C CYS A 8 -13.57 -9.59 13.90
N GLY A 9 -13.35 -8.48 13.20
CA GLY A 9 -14.03 -7.19 13.43
C GLY A 9 -13.59 -6.42 14.69
N ALA A 10 -12.57 -6.90 15.42
CA ALA A 10 -12.06 -6.24 16.63
C ALA A 10 -11.26 -4.96 16.33
N ILE A 11 -10.59 -4.92 15.18
CA ILE A 11 -10.09 -3.69 14.57
C ILE A 11 -11.12 -3.23 13.55
N LYS A 12 -11.45 -1.95 13.62
CA LYS A 12 -12.23 -1.24 12.62
C LYS A 12 -11.59 0.11 12.36
N TYR A 13 -11.64 0.55 11.12
CA TYR A 13 -11.09 1.82 10.69
C TYR A 13 -11.92 2.41 9.56
N SER A 14 -11.78 3.70 9.36
CA SER A 14 -12.40 4.47 8.29
C SER A 14 -11.45 5.52 7.78
N PHE A 15 -11.69 5.99 6.56
CA PHE A 15 -10.94 7.11 6.03
C PHE A 15 -11.72 7.85 4.96
N ASP A 16 -11.36 9.11 4.74
CA ASP A 16 -11.96 9.91 3.67
C ASP A 16 -11.28 9.65 2.33
N VAL A 17 -12.10 9.36 1.32
CA VAL A 17 -11.62 9.29 -0.06
C VAL A 17 -11.78 10.66 -0.69
N GLN A 18 -10.67 11.39 -0.77
CA GLN A 18 -10.55 12.52 -1.67
C GLN A 18 -10.38 12.03 -3.12
N PRO A 19 -10.96 12.73 -4.12
CA PRO A 19 -10.76 12.40 -5.53
C PRO A 19 -9.26 12.34 -5.84
N SER A 20 -8.79 11.22 -6.39
CA SER A 20 -7.39 11.06 -6.78
C SER A 20 -7.01 12.15 -7.77
N ALA A 21 -6.01 12.99 -7.44
CA ALA A 21 -5.32 13.77 -8.46
C ALA A 21 -4.73 12.80 -9.50
N LYS A 22 -4.66 13.18 -10.78
CA LYS A 22 -4.08 12.30 -11.80
C LYS A 22 -2.60 12.03 -11.46
N VAL A 23 -2.18 10.77 -11.53
CA VAL A 23 -0.77 10.39 -11.42
C VAL A 23 0.03 11.09 -12.53
N SER A 24 0.95 11.99 -12.19
CA SER A 24 1.94 12.47 -13.17
C SER A 24 3.16 11.56 -13.12
N THR A 25 3.28 10.67 -14.10
CA THR A 25 4.50 9.89 -14.29
C THR A 25 5.43 10.63 -15.24
N HIS A 26 6.70 10.80 -14.86
CA HIS A 26 7.75 11.17 -15.80
C HIS A 26 8.61 9.95 -16.12
N THR A 27 8.93 9.77 -17.39
CA THR A 27 9.92 8.80 -17.86
C THR A 27 11.29 9.44 -17.78
N THR A 28 12.19 8.87 -16.97
CA THR A 28 13.61 9.17 -17.02
C THR A 28 14.30 8.17 -17.94
N PRO A 29 15.11 8.60 -18.91
CA PRO A 29 15.94 7.69 -19.69
C PRO A 29 17.19 7.37 -18.88
N GLU A 30 17.38 6.14 -18.39
CA GLU A 30 18.72 5.70 -18.01
C GLU A 30 19.03 4.26 -18.43
N HIS A 31 20.15 4.18 -19.17
CA HIS A 31 21.02 3.06 -19.49
C HIS A 31 20.48 1.76 -20.14
N SER A 32 20.68 1.73 -21.46
CA SER A 32 21.09 0.59 -22.30
C SER A 32 20.14 -0.56 -22.63
N HIS A 33 18.97 -0.70 -21.98
CA HIS A 33 17.99 -1.70 -22.39
C HIS A 33 16.62 -1.12 -22.81
N PRO A 34 16.07 -1.49 -23.98
CA PRO A 34 14.77 -0.99 -24.46
C PRO A 34 13.56 -1.34 -23.58
N GLN A 35 13.75 -2.14 -22.51
CA GLN A 35 12.70 -2.58 -21.58
C GLN A 35 12.77 -1.90 -20.20
N ASP A 36 13.75 -1.01 -19.96
CA ASP A 36 13.99 -0.37 -18.65
C ASP A 36 13.43 1.06 -18.56
N THR A 37 12.29 1.36 -19.17
CA THR A 37 11.63 2.66 -18.93
C THR A 37 11.00 2.69 -17.54
N LEU A 38 11.75 3.19 -16.56
CA LEU A 38 11.23 3.45 -15.22
C LEU A 38 10.26 4.65 -15.27
N ARG A 39 9.07 4.48 -14.71
CA ARG A 39 8.18 5.61 -14.43
C ARG A 39 8.37 6.02 -12.98
N VAL A 40 8.84 7.25 -12.76
CA VAL A 40 8.94 7.86 -11.43
C VAL A 40 7.63 8.57 -11.13
N ILE A 41 7.02 8.28 -9.97
CA ILE A 41 5.81 8.94 -9.48
C ILE A 41 6.26 10.18 -8.71
N THR A 42 6.20 11.36 -9.32
CA THR A 42 6.77 12.60 -8.73
C THR A 42 5.88 13.31 -7.72
N HIS A 43 4.60 12.95 -7.69
CA HIS A 43 3.63 13.38 -6.68
C HIS A 43 2.80 12.17 -6.31
N THR A 44 2.46 12.00 -5.03
CA THR A 44 1.55 10.94 -4.55
C THR A 44 0.14 11.51 -4.54
N PRO A 45 -0.70 11.31 -5.58
CA PRO A 45 -2.14 11.41 -5.47
C PRO A 45 -2.69 10.83 -4.17
N LEU A 46 -3.65 11.57 -3.63
CA LEU A 46 -4.53 11.09 -2.58
C LEU A 46 -5.17 9.77 -3.04
N ASN A 47 -5.09 8.72 -2.20
CA ASN A 47 -5.72 7.41 -2.42
C ASN A 47 -5.17 6.59 -3.58
N HIS A 48 -3.84 6.60 -3.77
CA HIS A 48 -3.19 5.66 -4.68
C HIS A 48 -3.41 4.22 -4.26
N GLN A 49 -3.96 3.43 -5.17
CA GLN A 49 -3.99 1.99 -5.05
C GLN A 49 -2.82 1.37 -5.79
N CYS A 50 -2.08 0.47 -5.15
CA CYS A 50 -1.02 -0.26 -5.81
C CYS A 50 -0.93 -1.73 -5.45
N LEU A 51 -0.33 -2.51 -6.34
CA LEU A 51 0.16 -3.85 -6.06
C LEU A 51 1.66 -3.77 -5.75
N CYS A 52 2.05 -4.14 -4.54
CA CYS A 52 3.43 -4.08 -4.11
C CYS A 52 4.04 -5.49 -4.06
N HIS A 53 5.03 -5.74 -4.92
CA HIS A 53 5.74 -7.01 -5.06
C HIS A 53 6.95 -7.15 -4.13
N CYS A 54 7.20 -6.16 -3.25
CA CYS A 54 8.37 -6.17 -2.39
C CYS A 54 8.39 -7.40 -1.48
N LEU A 55 9.59 -7.81 -1.08
CA LEU A 55 9.78 -9.04 -0.33
C LEU A 55 9.07 -8.99 1.03
N SER A 56 9.02 -7.81 1.64
CA SER A 56 8.28 -7.56 2.88
C SER A 56 6.75 -7.70 2.69
N CYS A 57 6.20 -7.15 1.60
CA CYS A 57 4.78 -7.26 1.25
C CYS A 57 4.35 -8.70 0.95
N ARG A 58 5.20 -9.46 0.25
CA ARG A 58 4.96 -10.89 0.01
C ARG A 58 4.90 -11.68 1.31
N ARG A 59 5.86 -11.45 2.22
CA ARG A 59 5.93 -12.18 3.49
C ARG A 59 4.79 -11.83 4.44
N ILE A 60 4.44 -10.56 4.57
CA ILE A 60 3.39 -10.14 5.52
C ILE A 60 1.99 -10.61 5.10
N THR A 61 1.72 -10.67 3.79
CA THR A 61 0.43 -11.13 3.27
C THR A 61 0.37 -12.63 2.98
N GLY A 62 1.52 -13.30 2.88
CA GLY A 62 1.60 -14.68 2.40
C GLY A 62 1.23 -14.85 0.92
N THR A 63 1.22 -13.76 0.14
CA THR A 63 0.82 -13.76 -1.29
C THR A 63 1.96 -13.30 -2.19
N THR A 64 1.74 -13.28 -3.51
CA THR A 64 2.74 -12.81 -4.49
C THR A 64 2.90 -11.30 -4.54
N ALA A 65 1.91 -10.54 -4.05
CA ALA A 65 1.95 -9.09 -3.96
C ALA A 65 0.91 -8.59 -2.94
N ALA A 66 1.22 -7.54 -2.20
CA ALA A 66 0.22 -6.88 -1.36
C ALA A 66 -0.58 -5.86 -2.16
N SER A 67 -1.90 -5.93 -2.08
CA SER A 67 -2.79 -4.86 -2.54
C SER A 67 -2.92 -3.80 -1.46
N VAL A 68 -2.48 -2.57 -1.72
CA VAL A 68 -2.42 -1.51 -0.71
C VAL A 68 -2.88 -0.15 -1.24
N ALA A 69 -3.47 0.65 -0.35
CA ALA A 69 -3.85 2.03 -0.61
C ALA A 69 -3.02 2.99 0.26
N LEU A 70 -2.59 4.11 -0.31
CA LEU A 70 -1.91 5.19 0.41
C LEU A 70 -2.95 6.23 0.84
N ILE A 71 -3.17 6.33 2.14
CA ILE A 71 -4.14 7.23 2.75
C ILE A 71 -3.38 8.28 3.58
N PRO A 72 -3.61 9.59 3.40
CA PRO A 72 -3.01 10.59 4.26
C PRO A 72 -3.33 10.32 5.72
N LYS A 73 -2.35 10.47 6.62
CA LYS A 73 -2.58 10.28 8.06
C LYS A 73 -3.71 11.14 8.61
N ALA A 74 -3.88 12.35 8.07
CA ALA A 74 -4.94 13.27 8.48
C ALA A 74 -6.36 12.75 8.17
N ASP A 75 -6.48 11.87 7.18
CA ASP A 75 -7.77 11.37 6.68
C ASP A 75 -8.11 9.98 7.24
N PHE A 76 -7.20 9.36 8.02
CA PHE A 76 -7.37 8.00 8.55
C PHE A 76 -7.79 8.01 10.02
N GLN A 77 -8.81 7.22 10.35
CA GLN A 77 -9.36 7.11 11.70
C GLN A 77 -9.51 5.64 12.10
N THR A 78 -9.05 5.31 13.31
CA THR A 78 -9.38 4.02 13.94
C THR A 78 -10.65 4.20 14.77
N THR A 79 -11.61 3.31 14.61
CA THR A 79 -12.83 3.33 15.43
C THR A 79 -12.60 2.49 16.68
N ALA A 80 -11.61 2.87 17.50
CA ALA A 80 -11.53 2.34 18.85
C ALA A 80 -12.57 3.09 19.70
N SER A 81 -13.47 2.38 20.36
CA SER A 81 -14.31 3.03 21.38
C SER A 81 -13.41 3.49 22.53
N ALA A 82 -13.70 4.65 23.13
CA ALA A 82 -12.93 5.18 24.26
C ALA A 82 -12.87 4.21 25.47
N GLU A 83 -13.74 3.19 25.48
CA GLU A 83 -13.91 2.21 26.54
C GLU A 83 -13.21 0.86 26.25
N SER A 84 -12.66 0.67 25.04
CA SER A 84 -12.03 -0.60 24.62
C SER A 84 -10.51 -0.46 24.51
N VAL A 85 -9.77 -1.38 25.15
CA VAL A 85 -8.35 -1.58 24.89
C VAL A 85 -8.17 -1.87 23.39
N PRO A 86 -7.22 -1.23 22.69
CA PRO A 86 -7.03 -1.49 21.27
C PRO A 86 -6.69 -2.96 21.04
N SER A 87 -7.54 -3.69 20.31
CA SER A 87 -7.30 -5.08 19.88
C SER A 87 -6.22 -5.22 18.81
N PHE A 88 -5.22 -4.33 18.81
CA PHE A 88 -4.12 -4.34 17.87
C PHE A 88 -2.75 -4.39 18.56
N ARG A 89 -1.77 -4.90 17.82
CA ARG A 89 -0.35 -4.89 18.14
C ARG A 89 0.40 -4.25 16.97
N GLN A 90 1.62 -3.82 17.27
CA GLN A 90 2.51 -3.21 16.28
C GLN A 90 3.83 -3.96 16.25
N ASN A 91 4.41 -4.11 15.07
CA ASN A 91 5.74 -4.65 14.89
C ASN A 91 6.52 -3.85 13.85
N THR A 92 7.72 -3.41 14.21
CA THR A 92 8.58 -2.62 13.32
C THR A 92 9.71 -3.49 12.80
N ILE A 93 9.91 -3.49 11.49
CA ILE A 93 11.01 -4.17 10.82
C ILE A 93 11.79 -3.20 9.94
N THR A 94 13.02 -3.56 9.60
CA THR A 94 13.79 -2.89 8.55
C THR A 94 13.43 -3.50 7.20
N HIS A 95 12.98 -2.65 6.28
CA HIS A 95 12.69 -3.01 4.89
C HIS A 95 13.98 -3.29 4.11
N GLU A 96 13.90 -4.01 2.99
CA GLU A 96 15.05 -4.24 2.10
C GLU A 96 15.68 -2.95 1.52
N ALA A 97 14.97 -1.82 1.61
CA ALA A 97 15.45 -0.49 1.22
C ALA A 97 16.06 0.32 2.39
N GLY A 98 16.19 -0.27 3.58
CA GLY A 98 16.79 0.36 4.76
C GLY A 98 15.84 1.22 5.61
N MET A 99 14.62 1.49 5.16
CA MET A 99 13.63 2.21 5.97
C MET A 99 12.95 1.32 7.02
N GLN A 100 12.40 1.93 8.06
CA GLN A 100 11.61 1.24 9.08
C GLN A 100 10.15 1.20 8.66
N ILE A 101 9.55 0.01 8.70
CA ILE A 101 8.12 -0.22 8.46
C ILE A 101 7.50 -0.77 9.73
N THR A 102 6.45 -0.11 10.21
CA THR A 102 5.63 -0.56 11.34
C THR A 102 4.32 -1.13 10.83
N TYR A 103 4.11 -2.44 11.01
CA TYR A 103 2.85 -3.11 10.72
C TYR A 103 1.92 -3.02 11.91
N VAL A 104 0.63 -2.79 11.66
CA VAL A 104 -0.43 -2.81 12.67
C VAL A 104 -1.40 -3.95 12.36
N PHE A 105 -1.55 -4.86 13.31
CA PHE A 105 -2.30 -6.09 13.13
C PHE A 105 -3.13 -6.44 14.36
N CYS A 106 -4.21 -7.19 14.16
CA CYS A 106 -5.09 -7.59 15.24
C CYS A 106 -4.42 -8.59 16.17
N SER A 107 -4.48 -8.34 17.49
CA SER A 107 -3.97 -9.27 18.51
C SER A 107 -4.74 -10.58 18.54
N ASP A 108 -6.00 -10.56 18.10
CA ASP A 108 -6.94 -11.66 18.34
C ASP A 108 -6.99 -12.62 17.15
N CYS A 109 -6.85 -12.09 15.92
CA CYS A 109 -6.94 -12.88 14.69
C CYS A 109 -5.72 -12.76 13.76
N GLY A 110 -4.74 -11.90 14.07
CA GLY A 110 -3.51 -11.74 13.29
C GLY A 110 -3.65 -10.97 11.97
N THR A 111 -4.85 -10.56 11.56
CA THR A 111 -5.01 -9.74 10.33
C THR A 111 -4.20 -8.45 10.43
N THR A 112 -3.30 -8.24 9.46
CA THR A 112 -2.59 -6.97 9.31
C THR A 112 -3.45 -6.00 8.51
N CYS A 113 -3.83 -4.87 9.11
CA CYS A 113 -4.80 -3.94 8.53
C CYS A 113 -4.11 -2.77 7.81
N TRP A 114 -3.04 -2.23 8.39
CA TRP A 114 -2.25 -1.18 7.75
C TRP A 114 -0.80 -1.21 8.22
N LYS A 115 0.03 -0.38 7.58
CA LYS A 115 1.41 -0.11 7.98
C LYS A 115 1.78 1.35 7.82
N THR A 116 2.82 1.79 8.51
CA THR A 116 3.46 3.10 8.33
C THR A 116 4.94 2.92 8.01
N ALA A 117 5.55 3.88 7.33
CA ALA A 117 6.98 3.91 7.10
C ALA A 117 7.58 5.24 7.60
N ASN A 118 8.86 5.25 7.97
CA ASN A 118 9.56 6.48 8.37
C ASN A 118 10.17 7.26 7.18
N ALA A 119 10.20 6.67 5.99
CA ALA A 119 10.71 7.27 4.76
C ALA A 119 9.85 6.77 3.56
N GLY A 120 10.07 7.33 2.37
CA GLY A 120 9.30 7.04 1.15
C GLY A 120 7.89 7.65 1.19
N TRP A 121 7.07 7.24 2.16
CA TRP A 121 5.73 7.79 2.41
C TRP A 121 5.49 8.08 3.91
N PRO A 122 6.29 8.97 4.53
CA PRO A 122 6.24 9.21 5.97
C PRO A 122 4.90 9.75 6.46
N ASP A 123 4.14 10.45 5.62
CA ASP A 123 2.85 11.06 5.99
C ASP A 123 1.62 10.24 5.57
N GLN A 124 1.85 8.98 5.18
CA GLN A 124 0.80 8.07 4.72
C GLN A 124 0.58 6.91 5.71
N ILE A 125 -0.67 6.49 5.80
CA ILE A 125 -1.11 5.17 6.27
C ILE A 125 -1.25 4.29 5.03
N ILE A 126 -0.54 3.17 5.01
CA ILE A 126 -0.58 2.21 3.90
C ILE A 126 -1.54 1.09 4.31
N VAL A 127 -2.79 1.18 3.87
CA VAL A 127 -3.86 0.23 4.19
C VAL A 127 -3.73 -1.00 3.30
N PHE A 128 -3.84 -2.21 3.87
CA PHE A 128 -3.97 -3.43 3.07
C PHE A 128 -5.41 -3.53 2.57
N THR A 129 -5.66 -3.29 1.28
CA THR A 129 -7.06 -3.10 0.81
C THR A 129 -7.90 -4.36 0.85
N GLY A 130 -7.30 -5.54 1.03
CA GLY A 130 -8.03 -6.78 1.31
C GLY A 130 -8.80 -6.75 2.64
N THR A 131 -8.58 -5.76 3.51
CA THR A 131 -9.32 -5.58 4.77
C THR A 131 -10.43 -4.52 4.68
N LEU A 132 -10.75 -4.02 3.49
CA LEU A 132 -11.87 -3.11 3.28
C LEU A 132 -13.21 -3.86 3.30
N ASP A 133 -14.25 -3.20 3.78
CA ASP A 133 -15.62 -3.72 3.70
C ASP A 133 -16.15 -3.53 2.25
N ASP A 134 -16.87 -4.54 1.72
CA ASP A 134 -17.15 -4.81 0.28
C ASP A 134 -17.52 -3.61 -0.62
N ALA A 135 -18.14 -2.56 -0.08
CA ALA A 135 -18.69 -1.45 -0.86
C ALA A 135 -17.65 -0.56 -1.56
N SER A 136 -16.34 -0.82 -1.40
CA SER A 136 -15.30 0.12 -1.84
C SER A 136 -14.31 -0.43 -2.89
N PHE A 137 -14.32 -1.73 -3.21
CA PHE A 137 -13.27 -2.33 -4.06
C PHE A 137 -13.19 -1.76 -5.49
N GLU A 138 -14.30 -1.30 -6.08
CA GLU A 138 -14.27 -0.68 -7.42
C GLU A 138 -13.46 0.61 -7.47
N GLN A 139 -13.33 1.32 -6.35
CA GLN A 139 -12.59 2.58 -6.22
C GLN A 139 -11.08 2.33 -6.05
N PHE A 140 -10.69 1.11 -5.67
CA PHE A 140 -9.30 0.70 -5.44
C PHE A 140 -8.80 -0.19 -6.57
N LYS A 141 -8.87 0.33 -7.81
CA LYS A 141 -8.18 -0.28 -8.95
C LYS A 141 -6.71 0.15 -8.93
N PRO A 142 -5.75 -0.79 -8.99
CA PRO A 142 -4.34 -0.43 -8.98
C PRO A 142 -3.97 0.51 -10.13
N ASP A 143 -3.25 1.58 -9.81
CA ASP A 143 -2.66 2.50 -10.78
C ASP A 143 -1.14 2.32 -10.90
N ALA A 144 -0.54 1.53 -10.01
CA ALA A 144 0.88 1.17 -10.05
C ALA A 144 1.15 -0.24 -9.51
N GLU A 145 2.21 -0.84 -10.05
CA GLU A 145 2.89 -2.00 -9.49
C GLU A 145 4.27 -1.58 -9.00
N PHE A 146 4.53 -1.78 -7.72
CA PHE A 146 5.80 -1.44 -7.08
C PHE A 146 6.69 -2.64 -6.89
N TRP A 147 8.00 -2.42 -6.91
CA TRP A 147 9.04 -3.43 -6.72
C TRP A 147 8.94 -4.58 -7.72
N VAL A 148 8.63 -4.27 -8.98
CA VAL A 148 8.33 -5.27 -10.02
C VAL A 148 9.50 -6.21 -10.33
N LYS A 149 10.74 -5.84 -10.00
CA LYS A 149 11.90 -6.78 -9.97
C LYS A 149 11.71 -8.00 -9.07
N TYR A 150 10.81 -7.94 -8.08
CA TYR A 150 10.47 -9.05 -7.18
C TYR A 150 9.16 -9.75 -7.54
N ARG A 151 8.51 -9.36 -8.66
CA ARG A 151 7.31 -10.04 -9.18
C ARG A 151 7.63 -11.52 -9.42
N ALA A 152 6.68 -12.37 -9.06
CA ALA A 152 6.78 -13.79 -9.39
C ALA A 152 6.87 -13.98 -10.92
N PRO A 153 7.85 -14.73 -11.47
CA PRO A 153 8.06 -14.80 -12.92
C PRO A 153 6.87 -15.31 -13.73
N TRP A 154 5.97 -16.07 -13.11
CA TRP A 154 4.75 -16.61 -13.73
C TRP A 154 3.54 -15.65 -13.64
N LEU A 155 3.65 -14.55 -12.90
CA LEU A 155 2.58 -13.57 -12.77
C LEU A 155 2.72 -12.51 -13.86
N GLU A 156 1.66 -12.32 -14.64
CA GLU A 156 1.66 -11.33 -15.72
C GLU A 156 1.69 -9.89 -15.18
N SER A 157 2.36 -9.02 -15.94
CA SER A 157 2.37 -7.57 -15.71
C SER A 157 1.01 -6.94 -16.05
N LEU A 158 0.63 -5.89 -15.33
CA LEU A 158 -0.49 -5.01 -15.70
C LEU A 158 -0.05 -3.85 -16.61
N GLU A 159 1.18 -3.88 -17.10
CA GLU A 159 1.67 -2.95 -18.10
C GLU A 159 0.75 -2.91 -19.34
N GLY A 160 0.59 -1.71 -19.90
CA GLY A 160 -0.35 -1.47 -21.01
C GLY A 160 -1.83 -1.35 -20.57
N LYS A 161 -2.17 -1.61 -19.30
CA LYS A 161 -3.53 -1.44 -18.75
C LYS A 161 -3.70 -0.15 -17.94
N GLY A 162 -2.85 0.84 -18.18
CA GLY A 162 -2.84 2.10 -17.42
C GLY A 162 -2.20 1.99 -16.03
N VAL A 163 -1.51 0.88 -15.74
CA VAL A 163 -0.85 0.62 -14.45
C VAL A 163 0.66 0.83 -14.59
N ALA A 164 1.20 1.80 -13.86
CA ALA A 164 2.62 2.13 -13.87
C ALA A 164 3.47 0.98 -13.31
N GLN A 165 4.71 0.85 -13.78
CA GLN A 165 5.66 -0.18 -13.34
C GLN A 165 6.84 0.51 -12.64
N VAL A 166 7.06 0.19 -11.36
CA VAL A 166 8.00 0.93 -10.50
C VAL A 166 8.95 -0.04 -9.80
N GLN A 167 10.25 0.29 -9.76
CA GLN A 167 11.31 -0.59 -9.21
C GLN A 167 11.64 -0.36 -7.73
N GLY A 168 11.07 0.68 -7.12
CA GLY A 168 11.36 1.10 -5.75
C GLY A 168 10.36 2.14 -5.27
N PHE A 169 10.70 2.85 -4.19
CA PHE A 169 9.93 4.04 -3.81
C PHE A 169 10.16 5.17 -4.83
N PRO A 170 9.25 6.14 -4.93
CA PRO A 170 9.57 7.42 -5.56
C PRO A 170 10.82 8.01 -4.91
N GLU A 171 11.73 8.54 -5.73
CA GLU A 171 12.81 9.37 -5.20
C GLU A 171 12.19 10.63 -4.59
N ALA A 172 12.75 11.06 -3.45
CA ALA A 172 12.28 12.24 -2.71
C ALA A 172 12.67 13.54 -3.41
#